data_AF-A0A849BVH8-F1
#
_entry.id   AF-A0A849BVH8-F1
#
_cell.length_a   1.000
_cell.length_b   1.000
_cell.length_c   1.000
_cell.angle_alpha   90.00
_cell.angle_beta   90.00
_cell.angle_gamma   90.00
#
_symmetry.space_group_name_H-M   'P 1'
#
loop_
_entity.id
_entity.type
_entity.pdbx_description
1 polymer ?
#
loop_
_entity_poly.entity_id
_entity_poly.type
_entity_poly.pdbx_seq_one_letter_code
_entity_poly.pdbx_strand_id
1 'polypeptide(L)'
;MFDSRTFGESEGTPRQLEDPLGKASDIGAAVSALRVDERLAGTSVVALGVCAGAGYMARAVADDPRIRAFAGVAGVYPDAAAATADPAVRERGRRARERRLATGVVETIPAVAADNADVAMPLREAPWGPTNPNCGWTLPAKSTSTTTRR
;
A
#
# COMPACT_ATOMS: atom_id res chain seq x y z
N MET A 1 -0.12 -4.53 13.10
CA MET A 1 0.18 -4.94 11.70
C MET A 1 -0.57 -6.24 11.46
N PHE A 2 -1.15 -6.41 10.28
CA PHE A 2 -1.88 -7.62 9.91
C PHE A 2 -1.71 -7.84 8.41
N ASP A 3 -1.91 -9.09 7.96
CA ASP A 3 -1.91 -9.42 6.54
C ASP A 3 -3.31 -9.24 5.96
N SER A 4 -3.44 -8.50 4.87
CA SER A 4 -4.73 -8.34 4.21
C SER A 4 -5.21 -9.66 3.59
N ARG A 5 -6.52 -9.75 3.30
CA ARG A 5 -7.11 -10.88 2.58
C ARG A 5 -6.24 -11.30 1.40
N THR A 6 -6.10 -12.61 1.19
CA THR A 6 -5.34 -13.22 0.10
C THR A 6 -3.81 -13.04 0.11
N PHE A 7 -3.25 -12.31 1.09
CA PHE A 7 -1.80 -12.11 1.25
C PHE A 7 -1.27 -12.75 2.53
N GLY A 8 0.03 -13.01 2.56
CA GLY A 8 0.75 -13.50 3.75
C GLY A 8 0.11 -14.75 4.35
N GLU A 9 -0.10 -14.74 5.66
CA GLU A 9 -0.74 -15.83 6.41
C GLU A 9 -2.27 -15.73 6.42
N SER A 10 -2.84 -14.59 6.04
CA SER A 10 -4.29 -14.41 5.94
C SER A 10 -4.88 -15.29 4.84
N GLU A 11 -6.08 -15.82 5.08
CA GLU A 11 -6.80 -16.69 4.16
C GLU A 11 -7.31 -15.93 2.91
N GLY A 12 -7.92 -16.68 1.99
CA GLY A 12 -8.63 -16.15 0.83
C GLY A 12 -8.06 -16.61 -0.50
N THR A 13 -8.94 -16.70 -1.49
CA THR A 13 -8.64 -17.13 -2.87
C THR A 13 -9.30 -16.21 -3.89
N PRO A 14 -8.63 -15.86 -5.00
CA PRO A 14 -7.26 -16.26 -5.36
C PRO A 14 -6.18 -15.59 -4.49
N ARG A 15 -5.03 -16.25 -4.32
CA ARG A 15 -3.89 -15.67 -3.59
C ARG A 15 -3.37 -14.43 -4.32
N GLN A 16 -2.82 -13.49 -3.55
CA GLN A 16 -2.19 -12.26 -4.03
C GLN A 16 -3.12 -11.39 -4.89
N LEU A 17 -4.42 -11.40 -4.60
CA LEU A 17 -5.40 -10.59 -5.32
C LEU A 17 -5.39 -9.16 -4.80
N GLU A 18 -5.05 -8.21 -5.67
CA GLU A 18 -5.14 -6.80 -5.34
C GLU A 18 -6.60 -6.31 -5.37
N ASP A 19 -7.22 -6.22 -4.19
CA ASP A 19 -8.59 -5.73 -3.96
C ASP A 19 -8.55 -4.50 -3.02
N PRO A 20 -8.38 -3.27 -3.53
CA PRO A 20 -8.24 -2.08 -2.69
C PRO A 20 -9.41 -1.84 -1.73
N LEU A 21 -10.64 -2.11 -2.16
CA LEU A 21 -11.83 -1.93 -1.32
C LEU A 21 -11.94 -3.03 -0.28
N GLY A 22 -11.63 -4.27 -0.66
CA GLY A 22 -11.54 -5.37 0.29
C GLY A 22 -10.48 -5.13 1.37
N LYS A 23 -9.30 -4.67 0.98
CA LYS A 23 -8.21 -4.32 1.92
C LYS A 23 -8.61 -3.19 2.86
N ALA A 24 -9.34 -2.17 2.38
CA ALA A 24 -9.90 -1.14 3.26
C ALA A 24 -10.92 -1.71 4.26
N SER A 25 -11.76 -2.66 3.82
CA SER A 25 -12.69 -3.37 4.73
C SER A 25 -11.96 -4.22 5.77
N ASP A 26 -10.85 -4.87 5.42
CA ASP A 26 -10.04 -5.65 6.37
C ASP A 26 -9.46 -4.78 7.48
N ILE A 27 -9.12 -3.51 7.18
CA ILE A 27 -8.70 -2.54 8.20
C ILE A 27 -9.83 -2.31 9.20
N GLY A 28 -11.07 -2.12 8.75
CA GLY A 28 -12.23 -1.98 9.63
C GLY A 28 -12.48 -3.22 10.50
N ALA A 29 -12.23 -4.43 9.95
CA ALA A 29 -12.27 -5.67 10.70
C ALA A 29 -11.16 -5.74 11.76
N ALA A 30 -9.94 -5.32 11.43
CA ALA A 30 -8.84 -5.22 12.38
C ALA A 30 -9.14 -4.21 13.51
N VAL A 31 -9.78 -3.06 13.21
CA VAL A 31 -10.25 -2.12 14.23
C VAL A 31 -11.27 -2.77 15.15
N SER A 32 -12.22 -3.53 14.61
CA SER A 32 -13.19 -4.28 15.43
C SER A 32 -12.49 -5.29 16.35
N ALA A 33 -11.47 -6.01 15.85
CA ALA A 33 -10.68 -6.94 16.66
C ALA A 33 -9.91 -6.23 17.78
N LEU A 34 -9.36 -5.03 17.55
CA LEU A 34 -8.70 -4.25 18.60
C LEU A 34 -9.69 -3.77 19.67
N ARG A 35 -10.96 -3.50 19.30
CA ARG A 35 -11.98 -2.98 20.23
C ARG A 35 -12.55 -4.03 21.17
N VAL A 36 -12.43 -5.32 20.85
CA VAL A 36 -12.83 -6.41 21.75
C VAL A 36 -11.74 -6.80 22.74
N ASP A 37 -10.51 -6.32 22.56
CA ASP A 37 -9.41 -6.58 23.49
C ASP A 37 -9.51 -5.66 24.70
N GLU A 38 -9.84 -6.21 25.87
CA GLU A 38 -10.00 -5.47 27.12
C GLU A 38 -8.73 -4.71 27.54
N ARG A 39 -7.54 -5.19 27.14
CA ARG A 39 -6.27 -4.51 27.43
C ARG A 39 -6.15 -3.17 26.71
N LEU A 40 -6.94 -2.97 25.65
CA LEU A 40 -6.99 -1.76 24.85
C LEU A 40 -8.22 -0.89 25.18
N ALA A 41 -8.97 -1.22 26.23
CA ALA A 41 -10.13 -0.45 26.66
C ALA A 41 -9.77 1.02 26.92
N GLY A 42 -10.57 1.94 26.40
CA GLY A 42 -10.35 3.39 26.52
C GLY A 42 -9.22 3.96 25.64
N THR A 43 -8.44 3.13 24.96
CA THR A 43 -7.39 3.62 24.04
C THR A 43 -7.98 4.14 22.73
N SER A 44 -7.32 5.13 22.13
CA SER A 44 -7.67 5.63 20.80
C SER A 44 -6.98 4.79 19.74
N VAL A 45 -7.71 4.46 18.68
CA VAL A 45 -7.15 3.77 17.51
C VAL A 45 -6.69 4.84 16.53
N VAL A 46 -5.43 4.74 16.11
CA VAL A 46 -4.83 5.57 15.06
C VAL A 46 -4.27 4.67 13.97
N ALA A 47 -4.22 5.20 12.76
CA ALA A 47 -3.87 4.47 11.56
C ALA A 47 -2.51 4.92 11.02
N LEU A 48 -1.69 3.96 10.61
CA LEU A 48 -0.43 4.18 9.90
C LEU A 48 -0.45 3.36 8.62
N GLY A 49 -0.30 4.00 7.47
CA GLY A 49 -0.22 3.33 6.17
C GLY A 49 1.10 3.60 5.46
N VAL A 50 1.66 2.58 4.82
CA VAL A 50 2.95 2.66 4.12
C VAL A 50 2.74 2.31 2.65
N CYS A 51 3.33 3.07 1.72
CA CYS A 51 3.22 2.82 0.28
C CYS A 51 1.74 2.75 -0.17
N ALA A 52 1.36 1.72 -0.94
CA ALA A 52 -0.02 1.44 -1.33
C ALA A 52 -0.96 1.27 -0.11
N GLY A 53 -0.43 0.77 1.01
CA GLY A 53 -1.17 0.65 2.26
C GLY A 53 -1.70 1.97 2.80
N ALA A 54 -1.06 3.11 2.46
CA ALA A 54 -1.57 4.43 2.81
C ALA A 54 -2.89 4.76 2.10
N GLY A 55 -3.06 4.35 0.84
CA GLY A 55 -4.30 4.54 0.09
C GLY A 55 -5.45 3.73 0.67
N TYR A 56 -5.22 2.45 1.00
CA TYR A 56 -6.24 1.60 1.63
C TYR A 56 -6.62 2.12 3.02
N MET A 57 -5.62 2.58 3.78
CA MET A 57 -5.82 3.16 5.09
C MET A 57 -6.59 4.49 5.03
N ALA A 58 -6.30 5.36 4.07
CA ALA A 58 -7.06 6.59 3.86
C ALA A 58 -8.53 6.29 3.54
N ARG A 59 -8.81 5.26 2.73
CA ARG A 59 -10.17 4.81 2.48
C ARG A 59 -10.85 4.31 3.76
N ALA A 60 -10.18 3.47 4.53
CA ALA A 60 -10.73 2.95 5.79
C ALA A 60 -11.00 4.05 6.82
N VAL A 61 -10.11 5.05 6.93
CA VAL A 61 -10.29 6.22 7.79
C VAL A 61 -11.53 7.02 7.40
N ALA A 62 -11.82 7.15 6.10
CA ALA A 62 -13.03 7.82 5.63
C ALA A 62 -14.30 7.03 5.97
N ASP A 63 -14.23 5.70 5.96
CA ASP A 63 -15.39 4.82 6.19
C ASP A 63 -15.62 4.48 7.68
N ASP A 64 -14.60 4.62 8.55
CA ASP A 64 -14.64 4.19 9.95
C ASP A 64 -14.28 5.32 10.96
N PRO A 65 -15.26 5.95 11.62
CA PRO A 65 -15.02 7.05 12.57
C PRO A 65 -14.34 6.61 13.87
N ARG A 66 -14.14 5.30 14.10
CA ARG A 66 -13.40 4.79 15.27
C ARG A 66 -11.90 5.07 15.16
N ILE A 67 -11.40 5.36 13.96
CA ILE A 67 -10.02 5.73 13.68
C ILE A 67 -9.86 7.24 13.88
N ARG A 68 -9.07 7.64 14.88
CA ARG A 68 -8.99 9.04 15.33
C ARG A 68 -7.97 9.89 14.58
N ALA A 69 -6.95 9.26 14.00
CA ALA A 69 -5.89 9.94 13.26
C ALA A 69 -5.27 8.99 12.25
N PHE A 70 -4.65 9.55 11.21
CA PHE A 70 -3.96 8.82 10.16
C PHE A 70 -2.61 9.46 9.83
N ALA A 71 -1.58 8.63 9.66
CA ALA A 71 -0.30 9.00 9.09
C ALA A 71 0.04 8.11 7.89
N GLY A 72 0.46 8.73 6.79
CA GLY A 72 0.95 8.04 5.60
C GLY A 72 2.46 8.17 5.45
N VAL A 73 3.15 7.07 5.17
CA VAL A 73 4.60 7.05 4.92
C VAL A 73 4.84 6.57 3.49
N ALA A 74 5.49 7.41 2.68
CA ALA A 74 5.66 7.16 1.24
C ALA A 74 4.32 6.77 0.57
N GLY A 75 3.23 7.40 0.99
CA GLY A 75 1.87 6.96 0.67
C GLY A 75 1.52 7.12 -0.81
N VAL A 76 0.84 6.12 -1.37
CA VAL A 76 0.30 6.17 -2.73
C VAL A 76 -1.19 6.51 -2.68
N TYR A 77 -1.56 7.64 -3.26
CA TYR A 77 -2.94 8.13 -3.34
C TYR A 77 -3.29 8.38 -4.82
N PRO A 78 -3.71 7.35 -5.56
CA PRO A 78 -3.98 7.50 -6.97
C PRO A 78 -5.18 8.43 -7.16
N ASP A 79 -4.96 9.53 -7.89
CA ASP A 79 -6.05 10.37 -8.37
C ASP A 79 -6.79 9.62 -9.47
N ALA A 80 -8.03 9.22 -9.21
CA ALA A 80 -8.85 8.48 -10.17
C ALA A 80 -9.11 9.26 -11.47
N ALA A 81 -9.05 10.61 -11.44
CA ALA A 81 -9.21 11.45 -12.62
C ALA A 81 -7.90 11.56 -13.43
N ALA A 82 -6.74 11.48 -12.77
CA ALA A 82 -5.43 11.56 -13.43
C ALA A 82 -4.81 10.18 -13.76
N ALA A 83 -5.27 9.11 -13.10
CA ALA A 83 -4.78 7.75 -13.29
C ALA A 83 -5.43 7.09 -14.51
N THR A 84 -4.97 7.47 -15.70
CA THR A 84 -5.37 6.81 -16.95
C THR A 84 -4.52 5.57 -17.18
N ALA A 85 -4.85 4.47 -16.48
CA ALA A 85 -4.35 3.17 -16.90
C ALA A 85 -4.73 2.94 -18.38
N ASP A 86 -3.79 2.41 -19.17
CA ASP A 86 -4.01 2.09 -20.59
C ASP A 86 -5.35 1.33 -20.76
N PRO A 87 -6.26 1.80 -21.63
CA PRO A 87 -7.54 1.13 -21.88
C PRO A 87 -7.40 -0.36 -22.19
N ALA A 88 -6.33 -0.78 -22.87
CA ALA A 88 -6.07 -2.18 -23.15
C ALA A 88 -5.73 -2.97 -21.88
N VAL A 89 -4.95 -2.40 -20.95
CA VAL A 89 -4.63 -3.02 -19.65
C VAL A 89 -5.91 -3.16 -18.81
N ARG A 90 -6.75 -2.12 -18.78
CA ARG A 90 -8.03 -2.13 -18.07
C ARG A 90 -8.96 -3.21 -18.61
N GLU A 91 -9.07 -3.30 -19.93
CA GLU A 91 -9.90 -4.30 -20.60
C GLU A 91 -9.38 -5.72 -20.39
N ARG A 92 -8.05 -5.94 -20.43
CA ARG A 92 -7.45 -7.23 -20.06
C ARG A 92 -7.80 -7.62 -18.63
N GLY A 93 -7.66 -6.70 -17.68
CA GLY A 93 -8.03 -6.92 -16.27
C GLY A 93 -9.52 -7.26 -16.09
N ARG A 94 -10.42 -6.57 -16.81
CA ARG A 94 -11.86 -6.86 -16.81
C ARG A 94 -12.14 -8.28 -17.31
N ARG A 95 -11.56 -8.68 -18.45
CA ARG A 95 -11.74 -10.03 -19.02
C ARG A 95 -11.19 -11.12 -18.11
N ALA A 96 -10.00 -10.91 -17.54
CA ALA A 96 -9.40 -11.84 -16.58
C ALA A 96 -10.32 -12.03 -15.36
N ARG A 97 -10.89 -10.94 -14.83
CA ARG A 97 -11.87 -11.00 -13.74
C ARG A 97 -13.13 -11.77 -14.14
N GLU A 98 -13.68 -11.53 -15.32
CA GLU A 98 -14.88 -12.22 -15.83
C GLU A 98 -14.64 -13.71 -16.02
N ARG A 99 -13.53 -14.09 -16.66
CA ARG A 99 -13.15 -15.50 -16.84
C ARG A 99 -13.00 -16.19 -15.49
N ARG A 100 -12.34 -15.55 -14.52
CA ARG A 100 -12.21 -16.08 -13.16
C ARG A 100 -13.57 -16.32 -12.52
N LEU A 101 -14.49 -15.37 -12.60
CA LEU A 101 -15.83 -15.52 -12.03
C LEU A 101 -16.64 -16.62 -12.72
N ALA A 102 -16.49 -16.81 -14.03
CA ALA A 102 -17.23 -17.81 -14.78
C ALA A 102 -16.66 -19.23 -14.66
N THR A 103 -15.34 -19.37 -14.53
CA THR A 103 -14.65 -20.66 -14.70
C THR A 103 -13.77 -21.06 -13.52
N GLY A 104 -13.48 -20.15 -12.58
CA GLY A 104 -12.50 -20.34 -11.51
C GLY A 104 -11.03 -20.22 -11.97
N VAL A 105 -10.76 -20.11 -13.27
CA VAL A 105 -9.39 -19.95 -13.80
C VAL A 105 -8.84 -18.57 -13.45
N VAL A 106 -7.69 -18.54 -12.80
CA VAL A 106 -7.02 -17.30 -12.36
C VAL A 106 -5.89 -16.97 -13.33
N GLU A 107 -5.97 -15.82 -13.97
CA GLU A 107 -4.89 -15.24 -14.78
C GLU A 107 -4.08 -14.27 -13.92
N THR A 108 -2.76 -14.37 -13.95
CA THR A 108 -1.84 -13.56 -13.14
C THR A 108 -0.77 -12.90 -14.00
N ILE A 109 -0.32 -11.72 -13.57
CA ILE A 109 0.88 -11.06 -14.11
C ILE A 109 1.98 -11.05 -13.04
N PRO A 110 3.27 -11.05 -13.41
CA PRO A 110 4.35 -10.89 -12.44
C PRO A 110 4.24 -9.55 -11.73
N ALA A 111 4.58 -9.53 -10.43
CA ALA A 111 4.64 -8.29 -9.67
C ALA A 111 5.76 -7.38 -10.21
N VAL A 112 6.94 -7.96 -10.47
CA VAL A 112 8.13 -7.32 -11.03
C VAL A 112 8.84 -8.30 -11.96
N ALA A 113 9.57 -7.78 -12.95
CA ALA A 113 10.39 -8.55 -13.88
C ALA A 113 11.64 -7.74 -14.28
N ALA A 114 12.74 -8.43 -14.61
CA ALA A 114 14.02 -7.79 -14.91
C ALA A 114 13.98 -6.90 -16.17
N ASP A 115 13.16 -7.26 -17.15
CA ASP A 115 12.92 -6.48 -18.36
C ASP A 115 11.86 -5.38 -18.16
N ASN A 116 11.24 -5.35 -16.98
CA ASN A 116 10.18 -4.43 -16.60
C ASN A 116 9.05 -4.35 -17.65
N ALA A 117 8.74 -5.49 -18.28
CA ALA A 117 7.73 -5.61 -19.33
C ALA A 117 6.28 -5.60 -18.77
N ASP A 118 5.50 -6.66 -18.95
CA ASP A 118 4.10 -6.74 -18.50
C ASP A 118 4.01 -7.12 -17.01
N VAL A 119 4.27 -6.13 -16.15
CA VAL A 119 4.34 -6.29 -14.68
C VAL A 119 3.33 -5.41 -13.95
N ALA A 120 2.92 -5.84 -12.75
CA ALA A 120 2.00 -5.06 -11.91
C ALA A 120 2.65 -3.80 -11.33
N MET A 121 3.95 -3.83 -11.06
CA MET A 121 4.72 -2.73 -10.48
C MET A 121 5.88 -2.34 -11.41
N PRO A 122 5.60 -1.63 -12.52
CA PRO A 122 6.65 -1.19 -13.43
C PRO A 122 7.45 -0.05 -12.78
N LEU A 123 8.66 -0.34 -12.33
CA LEU A 123 9.59 0.67 -11.82
C LEU A 123 10.81 0.72 -12.74
N ARG A 124 11.13 1.90 -13.25
CA ARG A 124 12.44 2.12 -13.87
C ARG A 124 13.48 2.19 -12.76
N GLU A 125 14.57 1.44 -12.89
CA GLU A 125 15.72 1.61 -12.02
C GLU A 125 16.13 3.09 -12.05
N ALA A 126 16.20 3.72 -10.88
CA ALA A 126 16.75 5.05 -10.78
C ALA A 126 18.29 4.91 -10.74
N PRO A 127 19.03 5.55 -11.66
CA PRO A 127 20.48 5.54 -11.60
C PRO A 127 20.95 6.04 -10.24
N TRP A 128 21.89 5.34 -9.62
CA TRP A 128 22.61 5.86 -8.46
C TRP A 128 23.33 7.14 -8.88
N GLY A 129 22.99 8.28 -8.29
CA GLY A 129 23.59 9.56 -8.67
C GLY A 129 23.18 10.72 -7.75
N PRO A 130 24.02 11.77 -7.65
CA PRO A 130 23.81 12.91 -6.74
C PRO A 130 22.59 13.77 -7.09
N THR A 131 21.92 13.50 -8.22
CA THR A 131 20.80 14.27 -8.75
C THR A 131 19.44 13.61 -8.57
N ASN A 132 19.35 12.44 -7.91
CA ASN A 132 18.06 11.84 -7.57
C ASN A 132 17.59 12.30 -6.18
N PRO A 133 16.68 13.28 -6.07
CA PRO A 133 16.18 13.75 -4.78
C PRO A 133 15.42 12.67 -3.99
N ASN A 134 15.00 11.57 -4.64
CA ASN A 134 14.35 10.43 -3.96
C ASN A 134 15.33 9.43 -3.34
N CYS A 135 16.64 9.52 -3.62
CA CYS A 135 17.66 8.66 -3.00
C CYS A 135 18.28 9.28 -1.73
N GLY A 136 17.79 10.43 -1.27
CA GLY A 136 18.38 11.18 -0.17
C GLY A 136 17.98 10.73 1.24
N TRP A 137 18.48 9.57 1.71
CA TRP A 137 18.81 9.46 3.14
C TRP A 137 20.18 10.13 3.38
N THR A 138 20.28 11.43 3.10
CA THR A 138 21.38 12.22 3.65
C THR A 138 21.11 12.38 5.14
N LEU A 139 21.73 11.52 5.95
CA LEU A 139 21.90 11.78 7.38
C LEU A 139 22.46 13.21 7.51
N PRO A 140 21.90 14.08 8.38
CA PRO A 140 22.50 15.39 8.61
C PRO A 140 23.94 15.17 9.06
N ALA A 141 24.89 15.74 8.31
CA ALA A 141 26.30 15.73 8.67
C ALA A 141 26.42 16.20 10.12
N LYS A 142 27.07 15.41 10.97
CA LYS A 142 27.38 15.81 12.36
C LYS A 142 28.11 17.15 12.29
N SER A 143 27.49 18.19 12.85
CA SER A 143 28.17 19.47 13.04
C SER A 143 29.31 19.28 14.03
N THR A 144 30.55 19.17 13.55
CA THR A 144 31.72 19.33 14.41
C THR A 144 31.87 20.81 14.68
N SER A 145 31.33 21.27 15.81
CA SER A 145 31.60 22.60 16.35
C SER A 145 33.02 22.61 16.88
N THR A 146 33.97 23.15 16.11
CA THR A 146 35.30 23.49 16.64
C THR A 146 35.15 24.80 17.41
N THR A 147 34.98 24.70 18.72
CA THR A 147 35.08 25.84 19.63
C THR A 147 36.53 26.28 19.69
N THR A 148 36.87 27.36 19.00
CA THR A 148 38.13 28.08 19.23
C THR A 148 38.01 28.79 20.58
N ARG A 149 38.64 28.24 21.62
CA ARG A 149 38.99 29.02 22.82
C ARG A 149 40.17 29.92 22.48
N ARG A 150 40.08 31.17 22.94
CA ARG A 150 41.12 32.20 22.91
C ARG A 150 42.45 31.70 23.44
#